data_AF-A0AAV9X3I9-F1
#
_entry.id   AF-A0AAV9X3I9-F1
#
_cell.length_a   1.000
_cell.length_b   1.000
_cell.length_c   1.000
_cell.angle_alpha   90.00
_cell.angle_beta   90.00
_cell.angle_gamma   90.00
#
_symmetry.space_group_name_H-M   'P 1'
#
loop_
_entity.id
_entity.type
_entity.pdbx_description
1 polymer ?
#
loop_
_entity_poly.entity_id
_entity_poly.type
_entity_poly.pdbx_seq_one_letter_code
_entity_poly.pdbx_strand_id
1 'polypeptide(L)'
;MMPIFPDEVLRKNPQFKAVLQDLTTNKLNPDASSKLSNQGIKESEDVDKRLTILREELVKAKIIRQRLVHTLNELPADLKEVVDLYISSQNSSTILRKDDEAFFLEGLPLICKSLNKILLEDATDLANMCDDEDTSPYTLPETITNRLTTLETNRLTLHQTRISTLHSTLTLAAHHLNLLTTTLKLIEQTKHGLSSRAQKTQAKHLALVSDSLEGKVRIMQYDALDRLYDPDTLGALEFYREHLEDTKVRLKKMARKAEGELAEYDGFGEQVRRDVEVYARILGEVERVKGEIGRLQSGDA
;
A
#
# COMPACT_ATOMS: atom_id res chain seq x y z
N MET A 1 3.71 -0.76 -30.16
CA MET A 1 2.76 -0.17 -29.18
C MET A 1 3.53 0.42 -28.02
N MET A 2 3.31 1.71 -27.73
CA MET A 2 3.94 2.34 -26.57
C MET A 2 3.37 1.78 -25.27
N PRO A 3 4.21 1.43 -24.28
CA PRO A 3 3.75 0.89 -23.01
C PRO A 3 2.83 1.89 -22.31
N ILE A 4 1.64 1.40 -21.91
CA ILE A 4 0.65 2.19 -21.18
C ILE A 4 1.06 2.19 -19.71
N PHE A 5 1.46 3.35 -19.21
CA PHE A 5 1.86 3.51 -17.82
C PHE A 5 0.69 4.06 -16.99
N PRO A 6 0.45 3.53 -15.78
CA PRO A 6 -0.53 4.10 -14.86
C PRO A 6 -0.17 5.54 -14.51
N ASP A 7 -1.17 6.42 -14.46
CA ASP A 7 -0.99 7.85 -14.16
C ASP A 7 -0.30 8.11 -12.81
N GLU A 8 -0.41 7.18 -11.86
CA GLU A 8 0.29 7.24 -10.58
C GLU A 8 1.83 7.16 -10.71
N VAL A 9 2.33 6.38 -11.67
CA VAL A 9 3.78 6.22 -11.91
C VAL A 9 4.34 7.47 -12.60
N LEU A 10 3.57 8.08 -13.50
CA LEU A 10 3.91 9.33 -14.18
C LEU A 10 3.87 10.54 -13.25
N ARG A 11 3.01 10.51 -12.22
CA ARG A 11 2.96 11.54 -11.16
C ARG A 11 4.14 11.44 -10.19
N LYS A 12 4.62 10.23 -9.88
CA LYS A 12 5.78 10.01 -9.00
C LYS A 12 7.11 10.39 -9.65
N ASN A 13 7.23 10.31 -10.98
CA ASN A 13 8.46 10.61 -11.72
C ASN A 13 8.24 11.67 -12.83
N PRO A 14 8.31 12.98 -12.51
CA PRO A 14 8.04 14.04 -13.47
C PRO A 14 9.09 14.14 -14.60
N GLN A 15 10.36 13.79 -14.32
CA GLN A 15 11.41 13.73 -15.35
C GLN A 15 11.13 12.62 -16.37
N PHE A 16 10.69 11.44 -15.90
CA PHE A 16 10.28 10.34 -16.76
C PHE A 16 9.06 10.71 -17.61
N LYS A 17 8.09 11.42 -17.03
CA LYS A 17 6.95 11.95 -17.77
C LYS A 17 7.37 12.91 -18.89
N ALA A 18 8.31 13.82 -18.62
CA ALA A 18 8.83 14.75 -19.63
C ALA A 18 9.54 14.02 -20.79
N VAL A 19 10.36 13.01 -20.48
CA VAL A 19 11.04 12.17 -21.49
C VAL A 19 10.03 11.34 -22.28
N LEU A 20 9.05 10.71 -21.61
CA LEU A 20 7.99 9.96 -22.28
C LEU A 20 7.15 10.87 -23.19
N GLN A 21 6.87 12.09 -22.74
CA GLN A 21 6.16 13.09 -23.54
C GLN A 21 6.99 13.53 -24.75
N ASP A 22 8.28 13.81 -24.59
CA ASP A 22 9.17 14.15 -25.72
C ASP A 22 9.31 12.99 -26.71
N LEU A 23 9.43 11.76 -26.21
CA LEU A 23 9.49 10.55 -27.03
C LEU A 23 8.19 10.32 -27.80
N THR A 24 7.03 10.43 -27.15
CA THR A 24 5.70 10.23 -27.77
C THR A 24 5.30 11.36 -28.73
N THR A 25 5.69 12.60 -28.44
CA THR A 25 5.28 13.78 -29.23
C THR A 25 6.25 14.13 -30.34
N ASN A 26 7.56 14.12 -30.08
CA ASN A 26 8.57 14.58 -31.03
C ASN A 26 9.32 13.44 -31.73
N LYS A 27 9.53 12.30 -31.08
CA LYS A 27 10.47 11.27 -31.59
C LYS A 27 9.81 10.00 -32.11
N LEU A 28 8.60 9.65 -31.68
CA LEU A 28 7.92 8.41 -32.01
C LEU A 28 6.49 8.64 -32.51
N ASN A 29 6.05 7.77 -33.40
CA ASN A 29 4.69 7.62 -33.87
C ASN A 29 3.87 6.74 -32.89
N PRO A 30 2.53 6.71 -33.00
CA PRO A 30 1.66 5.94 -32.11
C PRO A 30 1.92 4.42 -32.11
N ASP A 31 2.52 3.90 -33.18
CA ASP A 31 2.94 2.51 -33.34
C ASP A 31 4.30 2.19 -32.67
N ALA A 32 5.00 3.23 -32.17
CA ALA A 32 6.37 3.23 -31.67
C ALA A 32 7.47 3.24 -32.76
N SER A 33 7.15 3.54 -34.01
CA SER A 33 8.14 3.86 -35.05
C SER A 33 8.74 5.26 -34.85
N SER A 34 9.96 5.52 -35.31
CA SER A 34 10.59 6.83 -35.13
C SER A 34 10.06 7.87 -36.12
N LYS A 35 9.83 9.10 -35.64
CA LYS A 35 9.55 10.31 -36.42
C LYS A 35 10.82 10.92 -37.04
N LEU A 36 11.82 10.09 -37.36
CA LEU A 36 12.92 10.55 -38.20
C LEU A 36 12.33 11.24 -39.42
N SER A 37 12.83 12.44 -39.74
CA SER A 37 12.47 13.12 -40.99
C SER A 37 12.60 12.12 -42.14
N ASN A 38 11.73 12.21 -43.15
CA ASN A 38 11.88 11.39 -44.37
C ASN A 38 13.31 11.45 -44.94
N GLN A 39 14.03 12.54 -44.67
CA GLN A 39 15.46 12.70 -44.96
C GLN A 39 16.37 11.78 -44.13
N GLY A 40 16.14 11.67 -42.82
CA GLY A 40 16.92 10.80 -41.93
C GLY A 40 16.63 9.31 -42.13
N ILE A 41 15.41 8.95 -42.53
CA ILE A 41 15.08 7.57 -42.95
C ILE A 41 15.85 7.22 -44.22
N LYS A 42 15.85 8.11 -45.23
CA LYS A 42 16.63 7.91 -46.47
C LYS A 42 18.14 7.84 -46.24
N GLU A 43 18.68 8.71 -45.39
CA GLU A 43 20.10 8.68 -45.04
C GLU A 43 20.48 7.38 -44.31
N SER A 44 19.63 6.87 -43.41
CA SER A 44 19.83 5.55 -42.79
C SER A 44 19.79 4.43 -43.81
N GLU A 45 18.78 4.42 -44.68
CA GLU A 45 18.67 3.41 -45.76
C GLU A 45 19.86 3.44 -46.71
N ASP A 46 20.37 4.62 -47.04
CA ASP A 46 21.53 4.77 -47.92
C ASP A 46 22.84 4.34 -47.24
N VAL A 47 22.97 4.59 -45.94
CA VAL A 47 24.08 4.04 -45.14
C VAL A 47 23.99 2.52 -45.07
N ASP A 48 22.80 1.97 -44.83
CA ASP A 48 22.58 0.52 -44.79
C ASP A 48 22.93 -0.14 -46.12
N LYS A 49 22.48 0.43 -47.25
CA LYS A 49 22.85 -0.03 -48.61
C LYS A 49 24.36 0.03 -48.85
N ARG A 50 25.03 1.11 -48.46
CA ARG A 50 26.50 1.20 -48.60
C ARG A 50 27.21 0.15 -47.76
N LEU A 51 26.71 -0.06 -46.55
CA LEU A 51 27.27 -1.04 -45.62
C LEU A 51 27.01 -2.47 -46.11
N THR A 52 25.88 -2.79 -46.74
CA THR A 52 25.67 -4.11 -47.36
C THR A 52 26.65 -4.34 -48.50
N ILE A 53 26.85 -3.35 -49.38
CA ILE A 53 27.84 -3.44 -50.48
C ILE A 53 29.24 -3.68 -49.92
N LEU A 54 29.68 -2.88 -48.96
CA LEU A 54 31.02 -3.03 -48.36
C LEU A 54 31.18 -4.38 -47.64
N ARG A 55 30.13 -4.87 -46.97
CA ARG A 55 30.15 -6.20 -46.35
C ARG A 55 30.24 -7.30 -47.39
N GLU A 56 29.50 -7.21 -48.48
CA GLU A 56 29.59 -8.16 -49.58
C GLU A 56 30.99 -8.20 -50.19
N GLU A 57 31.59 -7.03 -50.45
CA GLU A 57 32.96 -6.93 -50.97
C GLU A 57 33.98 -7.54 -50.00
N LEU A 58 33.89 -7.21 -48.72
CA LEU A 58 34.77 -7.77 -47.68
C LEU A 58 34.62 -9.29 -47.60
N VAL A 59 33.37 -9.80 -47.57
CA VAL A 59 33.09 -11.23 -47.50
C VAL A 59 33.61 -11.96 -48.75
N LYS A 60 33.39 -11.41 -49.95
CA LYS A 60 33.95 -11.95 -51.21
C LYS A 60 35.47 -12.05 -51.13
N ALA A 61 36.14 -10.95 -50.75
CA ALA A 61 37.60 -10.92 -50.61
C ALA A 61 38.11 -11.93 -49.57
N LYS A 62 37.40 -12.05 -48.43
CA LYS A 62 37.77 -12.99 -47.36
C LYS A 62 37.59 -14.45 -47.78
N ILE A 63 36.48 -14.79 -48.45
CA ILE A 63 36.23 -16.15 -48.96
C ILE A 63 37.30 -16.52 -49.99
N ILE A 64 37.55 -15.63 -50.96
CA ILE A 64 38.58 -15.84 -51.98
C ILE A 64 39.93 -16.04 -51.32
N ARG A 65 40.33 -15.20 -50.35
CA ARG A 65 41.61 -15.35 -49.64
C ARG A 65 41.70 -16.67 -48.89
N GLN A 66 40.67 -17.03 -48.13
CA GLN A 66 40.66 -18.25 -47.34
C GLN A 66 40.76 -19.49 -48.25
N ARG A 67 40.07 -19.49 -49.39
CA ARG A 67 40.09 -20.62 -50.33
C ARG A 67 41.33 -20.64 -51.22
N LEU A 68 41.92 -19.48 -51.54
CA LEU A 68 43.22 -19.41 -52.22
C LEU A 68 44.30 -20.15 -51.42
N VAL A 69 44.31 -20.03 -50.09
CA VAL A 69 45.25 -20.78 -49.24
C VAL A 69 45.07 -22.31 -49.38
N HIS A 70 43.84 -22.77 -49.62
CA HIS A 70 43.56 -24.20 -49.83
C HIS A 70 43.92 -24.65 -51.25
N THR A 71 43.79 -23.76 -52.26
CA THR A 71 44.21 -24.04 -53.65
C THR A 71 45.73 -24.19 -53.79
N LEU A 72 46.54 -23.61 -52.90
CA LEU A 72 48.01 -23.68 -52.92
C LEU A 72 48.57 -25.12 -52.93
N ASN A 73 47.76 -26.11 -52.54
CA ASN A 73 48.17 -27.52 -52.54
C ASN A 73 48.01 -28.19 -53.92
N GLU A 74 47.15 -27.66 -54.80
CA GLU A 74 46.91 -28.20 -56.14
C GLU A 74 47.71 -27.47 -57.24
N LEU A 75 48.46 -26.42 -56.88
CA LEU A 75 49.20 -25.57 -57.81
C LEU A 75 50.68 -25.98 -58.00
N PRO A 76 51.28 -25.69 -59.18
CA PRO A 76 52.72 -25.81 -59.40
C PRO A 76 53.54 -25.02 -58.37
N ALA A 77 54.71 -25.55 -57.99
CA ALA A 77 55.55 -25.00 -56.91
C ALA A 77 55.90 -23.52 -57.11
N ASP A 78 56.21 -23.12 -58.35
CA ASP A 78 56.59 -21.74 -58.70
C ASP A 78 55.41 -20.76 -58.55
N LEU A 79 54.19 -21.20 -58.91
CA LEU A 79 52.97 -20.38 -58.74
C LEU A 79 52.54 -20.30 -57.27
N LYS A 80 52.81 -21.35 -56.48
CA LYS A 80 52.51 -21.39 -55.04
C LYS A 80 53.28 -20.32 -54.27
N GLU A 81 54.57 -20.17 -54.58
CA GLU A 81 55.45 -19.18 -53.93
C GLU A 81 55.00 -17.73 -54.24
N VAL A 82 54.64 -17.47 -55.50
CA VAL A 82 54.15 -16.14 -55.93
C VAL A 82 52.80 -15.79 -55.30
N VAL A 83 51.88 -16.76 -55.20
CA VAL A 83 50.58 -16.55 -54.54
C VAL A 83 50.74 -16.34 -53.03
N ASP A 84 51.62 -17.08 -52.36
CA ASP A 84 51.89 -16.92 -50.92
C ASP A 84 52.56 -15.56 -50.61
N LEU A 85 53.47 -15.12 -51.49
CA LEU A 85 54.06 -13.79 -51.44
C LEU A 85 53.00 -12.70 -51.63
N TYR A 86 52.04 -12.88 -52.54
CA TYR A 86 50.94 -11.93 -52.77
C TYR A 86 49.98 -11.84 -51.57
N ILE A 87 49.61 -12.97 -50.96
CA ILE A 87 48.77 -13.03 -49.76
C ILE A 87 49.46 -12.33 -48.57
N SER A 88 50.78 -12.47 -48.46
CA SER A 88 51.60 -11.85 -47.42
C SER A 88 51.85 -10.36 -47.66
N SER A 89 52.05 -9.96 -48.92
CA SER A 89 52.30 -8.58 -49.36
C SER A 89 51.09 -7.65 -49.19
N GLN A 90 49.86 -8.15 -49.30
CA GLN A 90 48.69 -7.32 -49.01
C GLN A 90 48.58 -6.88 -47.54
N ASN A 91 49.21 -7.60 -46.60
CA ASN A 91 49.22 -7.23 -45.18
C ASN A 91 50.47 -6.40 -44.79
N SER A 92 51.51 -6.42 -45.61
CA SER A 92 52.80 -5.77 -45.36
C SER A 92 53.28 -5.09 -46.64
N SER A 93 53.43 -3.76 -46.65
CA SER A 93 53.83 -2.90 -47.78
C SER A 93 55.15 -3.31 -48.45
N THR A 94 55.16 -4.47 -49.09
CA THR A 94 56.30 -5.12 -49.73
C THR A 94 56.05 -5.09 -51.22
N ILE A 95 56.99 -4.48 -51.93
CA ILE A 95 56.85 -4.16 -53.36
C ILE A 95 57.08 -5.46 -54.15
N LEU A 96 56.04 -5.93 -54.84
CA LEU A 96 56.10 -7.06 -55.75
C LEU A 96 57.00 -6.71 -56.95
N ARG A 97 57.81 -7.66 -57.43
CA ARG A 97 58.61 -7.44 -58.65
C ARG A 97 57.68 -7.54 -59.86
N LYS A 98 57.95 -6.75 -60.90
CA LYS A 98 57.16 -6.74 -62.14
C LYS A 98 57.14 -8.09 -62.85
N ASP A 99 58.18 -8.90 -62.69
CA ASP A 99 58.30 -10.22 -63.28
C ASP A 99 57.40 -11.24 -62.56
N ASP A 100 57.28 -11.14 -61.24
CA ASP A 100 56.37 -11.97 -60.42
C ASP A 100 54.91 -11.62 -60.71
N GLU A 101 54.62 -10.35 -60.98
CA GLU A 101 53.29 -9.87 -61.41
C GLU A 101 52.90 -10.43 -62.78
N ALA A 102 53.82 -10.45 -63.75
CA ALA A 102 53.58 -11.02 -65.07
C ALA A 102 53.33 -12.53 -65.01
N PHE A 103 54.10 -13.25 -64.20
CA PHE A 103 53.94 -14.70 -64.00
C PHE A 103 52.64 -15.06 -63.27
N PHE A 104 52.22 -14.25 -62.29
CA PHE A 104 50.92 -14.40 -61.64
C PHE A 104 49.75 -14.21 -62.62
N LEU A 105 49.83 -13.19 -63.48
CA LEU A 105 48.80 -12.92 -64.49
C LEU A 105 48.71 -14.04 -65.53
N GLU A 106 49.82 -14.69 -65.88
CA GLU A 106 49.85 -15.86 -66.76
C GLU A 106 49.26 -17.12 -66.10
N GLY A 107 49.50 -17.32 -64.81
CA GLY A 107 48.95 -18.43 -64.01
C GLY A 107 47.50 -18.25 -63.55
N LEU A 108 46.93 -17.06 -63.74
CA LEU A 108 45.58 -16.68 -63.29
C LEU A 108 44.47 -17.62 -63.77
N PRO A 109 44.46 -18.12 -65.02
CA PRO A 109 43.46 -19.09 -65.48
C PRO A 109 43.47 -20.41 -64.69
N LEU A 110 44.65 -20.88 -64.27
CA LEU A 110 44.80 -22.11 -63.50
C LEU A 110 44.36 -21.92 -62.03
N ILE A 111 44.71 -20.78 -61.46
CA ILE A 111 44.23 -20.35 -60.13
C ILE A 111 42.70 -20.25 -60.14
N CYS A 112 42.12 -19.57 -61.13
CA CYS A 112 40.67 -19.41 -61.25
C CYS A 112 39.97 -20.76 -61.42
N LYS A 113 40.53 -21.70 -62.19
CA LYS A 113 39.94 -23.03 -62.39
C LYS A 113 39.92 -23.86 -61.10
N SER A 114 41.02 -23.89 -60.35
CA SER A 114 41.10 -24.62 -59.08
C SER A 114 40.24 -23.97 -57.99
N LEU A 115 40.25 -22.64 -57.90
CA LEU A 115 39.40 -21.89 -56.99
C LEU A 115 37.91 -22.14 -57.27
N ASN A 116 37.49 -22.09 -58.54
CA ASN A 116 36.10 -22.34 -58.93
C ASN A 116 35.66 -23.78 -58.59
N LYS A 117 36.54 -24.77 -58.75
CA LYS A 117 36.26 -26.16 -58.36
C LYS A 117 35.97 -26.27 -56.85
N ILE A 118 36.82 -25.68 -56.00
CA ILE A 118 36.65 -25.73 -54.54
C ILE A 118 35.42 -24.94 -54.10
N LEU A 119 35.15 -23.78 -54.71
CA LEU A 119 33.95 -22.99 -54.39
C LEU A 119 32.66 -23.71 -54.80
N LEU A 120 32.69 -24.47 -55.90
CA LEU A 120 31.56 -25.29 -56.31
C LEU A 120 31.33 -26.46 -55.34
N GLU A 121 32.42 -27.10 -54.87
CA GLU A 121 32.37 -28.18 -53.87
C GLU A 121 31.77 -27.68 -52.54
N ASP A 122 32.25 -26.53 -52.03
CA ASP A 122 31.67 -25.87 -50.86
C ASP A 122 30.18 -25.57 -51.05
N ALA A 123 29.80 -25.06 -52.22
CA ALA A 123 28.41 -24.73 -52.51
C ALA A 123 27.52 -25.98 -52.62
N THR A 124 28.06 -27.11 -53.11
CA THR A 124 27.35 -28.39 -53.10
C THR A 124 27.20 -28.95 -51.69
N ASP A 125 28.22 -28.82 -50.84
CA ASP A 125 28.13 -29.23 -49.44
C ASP A 125 27.09 -28.41 -48.67
N LEU A 126 27.08 -27.09 -48.88
CA LEU A 126 26.06 -26.20 -48.31
C LEU A 126 24.65 -26.51 -48.83
N ALA A 127 24.51 -26.88 -50.10
CA ALA A 127 23.24 -27.32 -50.68
C ALA A 127 22.75 -28.63 -50.04
N ASN A 128 23.66 -29.59 -49.85
CA ASN A 128 23.35 -30.87 -49.19
C ASN A 128 22.93 -30.68 -47.73
N MET A 129 23.50 -29.69 -47.02
CA MET A 129 23.11 -29.35 -45.64
C MET A 129 21.72 -28.70 -45.52
N CYS A 130 21.10 -28.28 -46.63
CA CYS A 130 19.81 -27.61 -46.61
C CYS A 130 18.62 -28.57 -46.63
N ASP A 131 18.83 -29.90 -46.69
CA ASP A 131 17.83 -30.99 -46.60
C ASP A 131 16.70 -30.98 -47.65
N ASP A 132 16.72 -30.07 -48.65
CA ASP A 132 15.73 -30.01 -49.74
C ASP A 132 16.25 -30.75 -50.99
N GLU A 133 15.49 -31.73 -51.50
CA GLU A 133 15.89 -32.66 -52.60
C GLU A 133 16.27 -31.96 -53.93
N ASP A 134 15.79 -30.74 -54.16
CA ASP A 134 16.03 -29.94 -55.39
C ASP A 134 17.14 -28.88 -55.22
N THR A 135 17.91 -28.91 -54.12
CA THR A 135 18.91 -27.87 -53.84
C THR A 135 20.18 -28.08 -54.66
N SER A 136 20.42 -27.16 -55.58
CA SER A 136 21.68 -27.04 -56.32
C SER A 136 22.43 -25.79 -55.85
N PRO A 137 23.75 -25.68 -56.08
CA PRO A 137 24.53 -24.47 -55.80
C PRO A 137 23.91 -23.18 -56.34
N TYR A 138 23.17 -23.26 -57.45
CA TYR A 138 22.55 -22.13 -58.12
C TYR A 138 21.19 -21.74 -57.54
N THR A 139 20.46 -22.69 -56.93
CA THR A 139 19.15 -22.44 -56.30
C THR A 139 19.27 -22.09 -54.81
N LEU A 140 20.45 -22.30 -54.21
CA LEU A 140 20.76 -22.02 -52.81
C LEU A 140 20.48 -20.57 -52.36
N PRO A 141 20.80 -19.51 -53.13
CA PRO A 141 20.49 -18.15 -52.71
C PRO A 141 18.99 -17.91 -52.57
N GLU A 142 18.19 -18.45 -53.51
CA GLU A 142 16.73 -18.31 -53.50
C GLU A 142 16.14 -19.03 -52.28
N THR A 143 16.57 -20.27 -52.02
CA THR A 143 16.09 -21.03 -50.84
C THR A 143 16.48 -20.35 -49.52
N ILE A 144 17.69 -19.79 -49.40
CA ILE A 144 18.10 -19.02 -48.22
C ILE A 144 17.21 -17.78 -48.04
N THR A 145 16.95 -17.01 -49.09
CA THR A 145 16.07 -15.83 -49.00
C THR A 145 14.64 -16.20 -48.62
N ASN A 146 14.11 -17.31 -49.15
CA ASN A 146 12.80 -17.84 -48.77
C ASN A 146 12.77 -18.32 -47.30
N ARG A 147 13.84 -18.93 -46.81
CA ARG A 147 13.95 -19.33 -45.39
C ARG A 147 14.08 -18.12 -44.46
N LEU A 148 14.81 -17.09 -44.86
CA LEU A 148 14.92 -15.85 -44.08
C LEU A 148 13.56 -15.14 -44.00
N THR A 149 12.85 -15.01 -45.11
CA THR A 149 11.52 -14.39 -45.13
C THR A 149 10.49 -15.19 -44.33
N THR A 150 10.47 -16.52 -44.45
CA THR A 150 9.60 -17.38 -43.62
C THR A 150 9.96 -17.31 -42.13
N LEU A 151 11.24 -17.18 -41.79
CA LEU A 151 11.68 -17.00 -40.40
C LEU A 151 11.23 -15.63 -39.86
N GLU A 152 11.33 -14.57 -40.66
CA GLU A 152 10.82 -13.24 -40.31
C GLU A 152 9.31 -13.24 -40.11
N THR A 153 8.55 -13.86 -41.00
CA THR A 153 7.08 -13.96 -40.84
C THR A 153 6.71 -14.77 -39.60
N ASN A 154 7.38 -15.90 -39.35
CA ASN A 154 7.20 -16.70 -38.13
C ASN A 154 7.55 -15.93 -36.85
N ARG A 155 8.59 -15.09 -36.88
CA ARG A 155 8.91 -14.20 -35.75
C ARG A 155 7.77 -13.20 -35.51
N LEU A 156 7.28 -12.56 -36.56
CA LEU A 156 6.19 -11.59 -36.45
C LEU A 156 4.91 -12.24 -35.92
N THR A 157 4.52 -13.41 -36.43
CA THR A 157 3.34 -14.14 -35.95
C THR A 157 3.49 -14.60 -34.50
N LEU A 158 4.68 -15.06 -34.09
CA LEU A 158 4.97 -15.39 -32.69
C LEU A 158 4.85 -14.16 -31.78
N HIS A 159 5.35 -13.00 -32.21
CA HIS A 159 5.21 -11.76 -31.45
C HIS A 159 3.73 -11.36 -31.32
N GLN A 160 2.96 -11.44 -32.40
CA GLN A 160 1.53 -11.12 -32.39
C GLN A 160 0.72 -12.06 -31.48
N THR A 161 0.96 -13.37 -31.55
CA THR A 161 0.29 -14.36 -30.69
C THR A 161 0.64 -14.17 -29.22
N ARG A 162 1.90 -13.85 -28.89
CA ARG A 162 2.29 -13.49 -27.52
C ARG A 162 1.56 -12.25 -27.00
N ILE A 163 1.40 -11.22 -27.82
CA ILE A 163 0.66 -10.02 -27.43
C ILE A 163 -0.82 -10.34 -27.20
N SER A 164 -1.44 -11.10 -28.11
CA SER A 164 -2.85 -11.50 -28.01
C SER A 164 -3.13 -12.36 -26.78
N THR A 165 -2.25 -13.32 -26.47
CA THR A 165 -2.35 -14.16 -25.28
C THR A 165 -2.19 -13.35 -24.01
N LEU A 166 -1.20 -12.46 -23.92
CA LEU A 166 -1.02 -11.57 -22.78
C LEU A 166 -2.27 -10.69 -22.55
N HIS A 167 -2.82 -10.09 -23.60
CA HIS A 167 -4.06 -9.33 -23.51
C HIS A 167 -5.21 -10.16 -22.95
N SER A 168 -5.38 -11.40 -23.44
CA SER A 168 -6.44 -12.30 -22.98
C SER A 168 -6.26 -12.74 -21.53
N THR A 169 -5.01 -12.93 -21.06
CA THR A 169 -4.75 -13.23 -19.64
C THR A 169 -5.04 -12.04 -18.73
N LEU A 170 -4.76 -10.82 -19.19
CA LEU A 170 -5.06 -9.60 -18.43
C LEU A 170 -6.57 -9.38 -18.28
N THR A 171 -7.34 -9.59 -19.35
CA THR A 171 -8.81 -9.47 -19.29
C THR A 171 -9.42 -10.53 -18.37
N LEU A 172 -8.90 -11.77 -18.42
CA LEU A 172 -9.31 -12.84 -17.51
C LEU A 172 -9.01 -12.48 -16.05
N ALA A 173 -7.82 -11.95 -15.76
CA ALA A 173 -7.47 -11.50 -14.41
C ALA A 173 -8.39 -10.38 -13.90
N ALA A 174 -8.74 -9.42 -14.77
CA ALA A 174 -9.69 -8.36 -14.43
C ALA A 174 -11.10 -8.91 -14.13
N HIS A 175 -11.56 -9.91 -14.90
CA HIS A 175 -12.83 -10.59 -14.64
C HIS A 175 -12.82 -11.36 -13.31
N HIS A 176 -11.73 -12.05 -12.98
CA HIS A 176 -11.59 -12.72 -11.69
C HIS A 176 -11.63 -11.73 -10.52
N LEU A 177 -10.95 -10.59 -10.63
CA LEU A 177 -10.99 -9.56 -9.61
C LEU A 177 -12.40 -9.00 -9.42
N ASN A 178 -13.12 -8.76 -10.52
CA ASN A 178 -14.51 -8.31 -10.46
C ASN A 178 -15.40 -9.36 -9.79
N LEU A 179 -15.26 -10.64 -10.13
CA LEU A 179 -16.01 -11.74 -9.52
C LEU A 179 -15.71 -11.88 -8.03
N LEU A 180 -14.44 -11.82 -7.63
CA LEU A 180 -14.07 -11.86 -6.20
C LEU A 180 -14.63 -10.65 -5.46
N THR A 181 -14.63 -9.47 -6.08
CA THR A 181 -15.18 -8.25 -5.47
C THR A 181 -16.70 -8.34 -5.32
N THR A 182 -17.42 -8.82 -6.32
CA THR A 182 -18.88 -8.96 -6.25
C THR A 182 -19.29 -10.05 -5.27
N THR A 183 -18.58 -11.18 -5.23
CA THR A 183 -18.85 -12.25 -4.25
C THR A 183 -18.57 -11.79 -2.83
N LEU A 184 -17.48 -11.05 -2.59
CA LEU A 184 -17.19 -10.46 -1.29
C LEU A 184 -18.31 -9.50 -0.86
N LYS A 185 -18.73 -8.59 -1.75
CA LYS A 185 -19.87 -7.70 -1.49
C LYS A 185 -21.16 -8.45 -1.18
N LEU A 186 -21.43 -9.55 -1.88
CA LEU A 186 -22.59 -10.40 -1.61
C LEU A 186 -22.51 -11.06 -0.23
N ILE A 187 -21.34 -11.56 0.16
CA ILE A 187 -21.13 -12.16 1.50
C ILE A 187 -21.28 -11.09 2.58
N GLU A 188 -20.70 -9.91 2.38
CA GLU A 188 -20.86 -8.76 3.28
C GLU A 188 -22.33 -8.37 3.42
N GLN A 189 -23.10 -8.29 2.34
CA GLN A 189 -24.50 -7.90 2.40
C GLN A 189 -25.37 -8.99 3.02
N THR A 190 -25.20 -10.25 2.61
CA THR A 190 -26.10 -11.34 2.98
C THR A 190 -25.79 -11.92 4.36
N LYS A 191 -24.52 -12.16 4.69
CA LYS A 191 -24.14 -12.77 5.96
C LYS A 191 -23.88 -11.73 7.05
N HIS A 192 -23.09 -10.70 6.74
CA HIS A 192 -22.70 -9.71 7.75
C HIS A 192 -23.71 -8.56 7.88
N GLY A 193 -24.32 -8.15 6.76
CA GLY A 193 -25.22 -7.00 6.69
C GLY A 193 -26.60 -7.27 7.24
N LEU A 194 -27.26 -8.37 6.84
CA LEU A 194 -28.61 -8.69 7.31
C LEU A 194 -28.65 -9.00 8.81
N SER A 195 -27.72 -9.81 9.32
CA SER A 195 -27.67 -10.16 10.76
C SER A 195 -27.38 -8.93 11.63
N SER A 196 -26.39 -8.10 11.24
CA SER A 196 -26.07 -6.86 11.96
C SER A 196 -27.22 -5.85 11.90
N ARG A 197 -27.89 -5.70 10.74
CA ARG A 197 -29.06 -4.81 10.60
C ARG A 197 -30.24 -5.30 11.44
N ALA A 198 -30.53 -6.61 11.45
CA ALA A 198 -31.59 -7.17 12.28
C ALA A 198 -31.35 -6.94 13.77
N GLN A 199 -30.14 -7.24 14.26
CA GLN A 199 -29.74 -6.98 15.65
C GLN A 199 -29.81 -5.49 16.00
N LYS A 200 -29.36 -4.61 15.10
CA LYS A 200 -29.44 -3.15 15.30
C LYS A 200 -30.88 -2.66 15.39
N THR A 201 -31.78 -3.16 14.53
CA THR A 201 -33.20 -2.81 14.58
C THR A 201 -33.86 -3.35 15.85
N GLN A 202 -33.54 -4.58 16.26
CA GLN A 202 -34.03 -5.16 17.51
C GLN A 202 -33.57 -4.36 18.74
N ALA A 203 -32.28 -3.98 18.80
CA ALA A 203 -31.75 -3.14 19.88
C ALA A 203 -32.43 -1.77 19.93
N LYS A 204 -32.64 -1.12 18.76
CA LYS A 204 -33.38 0.14 18.68
C LYS A 204 -34.83 0.01 19.15
N HIS A 205 -35.50 -1.08 18.77
CA HIS A 205 -36.86 -1.36 19.23
C HIS A 205 -36.91 -1.52 20.75
N LEU A 206 -35.98 -2.30 21.33
CA LEU A 206 -35.89 -2.47 22.79
C LEU A 206 -35.60 -1.15 23.51
N ALA A 207 -34.74 -0.30 22.95
CA ALA A 207 -34.46 1.03 23.50
C ALA A 207 -35.72 1.92 23.50
N LEU A 208 -36.44 1.99 22.37
CA LEU A 208 -37.72 2.74 22.29
C LEU A 208 -38.77 2.20 23.27
N VAL A 209 -38.85 0.88 23.43
CA VAL A 209 -39.74 0.26 24.42
C VAL A 209 -39.34 0.68 25.84
N SER A 210 -38.04 0.68 26.17
CA SER A 210 -37.52 1.16 27.46
C SER A 210 -37.87 2.62 27.71
N ASP A 211 -37.64 3.51 26.74
CA ASP A 211 -37.97 4.93 26.85
C ASP A 211 -39.49 5.13 27.05
N SER A 212 -40.31 4.36 26.33
CA SER A 212 -41.76 4.40 26.49
C SER A 212 -42.20 3.90 27.88
N LEU A 213 -41.52 2.89 28.41
CA LEU A 213 -41.80 2.34 29.74
C LEU A 213 -41.39 3.34 30.81
N GLU A 214 -40.23 3.98 30.67
CA GLU A 214 -39.77 5.06 31.55
C GLU A 214 -40.79 6.21 31.57
N GLY A 215 -41.26 6.62 30.39
CA GLY A 215 -42.32 7.63 30.27
C GLY A 215 -43.60 7.21 31.01
N LYS A 216 -44.06 5.96 30.83
CA LYS A 216 -45.24 5.43 31.54
C LYS A 216 -45.02 5.38 33.06
N VAL A 217 -43.88 4.92 33.53
CA VAL A 217 -43.54 4.88 34.95
C VAL A 217 -43.54 6.29 35.54
N ARG A 218 -42.99 7.27 34.82
CA ARG A 218 -42.98 8.67 35.26
C ARG A 218 -44.39 9.25 35.34
N ILE A 219 -45.27 8.93 34.39
CA ILE A 219 -46.69 9.32 34.45
C ILE A 219 -47.38 8.68 35.66
N MET A 220 -47.18 7.38 35.89
CA MET A 220 -47.75 6.69 37.06
C MET A 220 -47.23 7.25 38.37
N GLN A 221 -45.97 7.68 38.42
CA GLN A 221 -45.39 8.36 39.57
C GLN A 221 -46.09 9.70 39.83
N TYR A 222 -46.31 10.51 38.79
CA TYR A 222 -47.04 11.78 38.96
C TYR A 222 -48.50 11.58 39.36
N ASP A 223 -49.21 10.60 38.79
CA ASP A 223 -50.58 10.25 39.22
C ASP A 223 -50.61 9.78 40.68
N ALA A 224 -49.63 8.97 41.11
CA ALA A 224 -49.53 8.57 42.51
C ALA A 224 -49.22 9.75 43.46
N LEU A 225 -48.36 10.69 43.04
CA LEU A 225 -48.07 11.90 43.80
C LEU A 225 -49.30 12.82 43.89
N ASP A 226 -50.03 13.00 42.80
CA ASP A 226 -51.26 13.80 42.76
C ASP A 226 -52.32 13.24 43.73
N ARG A 227 -52.45 11.91 43.79
CA ARG A 227 -53.34 11.24 44.77
C ARG A 227 -52.87 11.35 46.22
N LEU A 228 -51.56 11.42 46.47
CA LEU A 228 -51.00 11.54 47.82
C LEU A 228 -51.00 12.99 48.33
N TYR A 229 -50.79 13.95 47.42
CA TYR A 229 -50.79 15.39 47.68
C TYR A 229 -52.12 16.03 47.25
N ASP A 230 -53.22 15.45 47.72
CA ASP A 230 -54.55 16.04 47.56
C ASP A 230 -54.57 17.44 48.23
N PRO A 231 -55.24 18.47 47.68
CA PRO A 231 -55.45 19.77 48.32
C PRO A 231 -55.78 19.72 49.82
N ASP A 232 -56.54 18.71 50.26
CA ASP A 232 -56.87 18.52 51.67
C ASP A 232 -55.63 18.13 52.50
N THR A 233 -54.75 17.28 51.96
CA THR A 233 -53.48 16.90 52.61
C THR A 233 -52.47 18.05 52.64
N LEU A 234 -52.41 18.84 51.56
CA LEU A 234 -51.57 20.04 51.48
C LEU A 234 -52.05 21.09 52.48
N GLY A 235 -53.36 21.33 52.55
CA GLY A 235 -53.97 22.20 53.56
C GLY A 235 -53.66 21.72 54.98
N ALA A 236 -53.82 20.41 55.25
CA ALA A 236 -53.47 19.84 56.54
C ALA A 236 -51.97 20.00 56.88
N LEU A 237 -51.07 19.86 55.90
CA LEU A 237 -49.64 20.11 56.07
C LEU A 237 -49.33 21.58 56.36
N GLU A 238 -50.00 22.51 55.68
CA GLU A 238 -49.87 23.94 55.91
C GLU A 238 -50.34 24.34 57.31
N PHE A 239 -51.50 23.83 57.74
CA PHE A 239 -51.97 24.02 59.12
C PHE A 239 -51.00 23.44 60.15
N TYR A 240 -50.43 22.26 59.87
CA TYR A 240 -49.43 21.66 60.76
C TYR A 240 -48.14 22.48 60.81
N ARG A 241 -47.70 23.06 59.67
CA ARG A 241 -46.55 23.97 59.61
C ARG A 241 -46.79 25.23 60.44
N GLU A 242 -47.95 25.86 60.28
CA GLU A 242 -48.31 27.06 61.05
C GLU A 242 -48.37 26.75 62.55
N HIS A 243 -48.99 25.62 62.94
CA HIS A 243 -49.01 25.16 64.32
C HIS A 243 -47.60 24.91 64.89
N LEU A 244 -46.69 24.33 64.10
CA LEU A 244 -45.30 24.14 64.50
C LEU A 244 -44.53 25.47 64.66
N GLU A 245 -44.80 26.46 63.82
CA GLU A 245 -44.22 27.80 63.96
C GLU A 245 -44.72 28.49 65.23
N ASP A 246 -46.02 28.42 65.51
CA ASP A 246 -46.63 28.98 66.72
C ASP A 246 -46.12 28.30 67.99
N THR A 247 -46.06 26.97 68.00
CA THR A 247 -45.53 26.21 69.14
C THR A 247 -44.04 26.51 69.35
N LYS A 248 -43.24 26.66 68.29
CA LYS A 248 -41.84 27.10 68.37
C LYS A 248 -41.72 28.50 68.97
N VAL A 249 -42.57 29.45 68.56
CA VAL A 249 -42.58 30.80 69.14
C VAL A 249 -42.97 30.75 70.63
N ARG A 250 -43.98 29.94 70.99
CA ARG A 250 -44.40 29.75 72.38
C ARG A 250 -43.30 29.14 73.23
N LEU A 251 -42.63 28.09 72.75
CA LEU A 251 -41.52 27.46 73.44
C LEU A 251 -40.33 28.41 73.59
N LYS A 252 -40.02 29.23 72.58
CA LYS A 252 -39.01 30.29 72.70
C LYS A 252 -39.38 31.33 73.76
N LYS A 253 -40.64 31.73 73.85
CA LYS A 253 -41.13 32.63 74.90
C LYS A 253 -41.03 31.99 76.29
N MET A 254 -41.41 30.72 76.42
CA MET A 254 -41.27 29.97 77.67
C MET A 254 -39.82 29.80 78.08
N ALA A 255 -38.92 29.49 77.14
CA ALA A 255 -37.49 29.40 77.39
C ALA A 255 -36.93 30.75 77.89
N ARG A 256 -37.25 31.86 77.22
CA ARG A 256 -36.85 33.20 77.69
C ARG A 256 -37.40 33.55 79.06
N LYS A 257 -38.64 33.15 79.35
CA LYS A 257 -39.26 33.37 80.68
C LYS A 257 -38.54 32.54 81.75
N ALA A 258 -38.28 31.28 81.49
CA ALA A 258 -37.55 30.40 82.40
C ALA A 258 -36.10 30.87 82.60
N GLU A 259 -35.41 31.33 81.54
CA GLU A 259 -34.08 31.94 81.63
C GLU A 259 -34.11 33.24 82.46
N GLY A 260 -35.15 34.07 82.30
CA GLY A 260 -35.35 35.26 83.13
C GLY A 260 -35.59 34.92 84.61
N GLU A 261 -36.47 33.96 84.90
CA GLU A 261 -36.71 33.46 86.25
C GLU A 261 -35.43 32.87 86.86
N LEU A 262 -34.65 32.11 86.09
CA LEU A 262 -33.39 31.53 86.56
C LEU A 262 -32.34 32.62 86.84
N ALA A 263 -32.29 33.67 86.01
CA ALA A 263 -31.44 34.84 86.28
C ALA A 263 -31.88 35.60 87.54
N GLU A 264 -33.18 35.70 87.82
CA GLU A 264 -33.70 36.24 89.08
C GLU A 264 -33.30 35.36 90.27
N TYR A 265 -33.45 34.03 90.17
CA TYR A 265 -33.02 33.08 91.19
C TYR A 265 -31.50 33.09 91.42
N ASP A 266 -30.68 33.25 90.39
CA ASP A 266 -29.23 33.42 90.54
C ASP A 266 -28.91 34.71 91.33
N GLY A 267 -29.71 35.77 91.15
CA GLY A 267 -29.65 36.99 91.96
C GLY A 267 -30.02 36.76 93.44
N PHE A 268 -31.01 35.92 93.72
CA PHE A 268 -31.36 35.51 95.10
C PHE A 268 -30.39 34.47 95.69
N GLY A 269 -29.74 33.66 94.85
CA GLY A 269 -28.82 32.60 95.25
C GLY A 269 -27.60 33.11 96.01
N GLU A 270 -27.19 34.36 95.79
CA GLU A 270 -26.11 34.98 96.57
C GLU A 270 -26.55 35.32 98.01
N GLN A 271 -27.82 35.65 98.22
CA GLN A 271 -28.38 35.84 99.57
C GLN A 271 -28.64 34.49 100.25
N VAL A 272 -29.26 33.55 99.54
CA VAL A 272 -29.55 32.21 100.08
C VAL A 272 -28.28 31.41 100.39
N ARG A 273 -27.19 31.52 99.58
CA ARG A 273 -25.91 30.90 99.93
C ARG A 273 -25.34 31.41 101.25
N ARG A 274 -25.41 32.73 101.50
CA ARG A 274 -24.99 33.32 102.78
C ARG A 274 -25.81 32.74 103.93
N ASP A 275 -27.12 32.61 103.75
CA ASP A 275 -28.01 32.07 104.79
C ASP A 275 -27.76 30.57 105.03
N VAL A 276 -27.55 29.77 103.98
CA VAL A 276 -27.26 28.33 104.09
C VAL A 276 -25.92 28.07 104.79
N GLU A 277 -24.89 28.88 104.52
CA GLU A 277 -23.60 28.79 105.24
C GLU A 277 -23.77 29.07 106.74
N VAL A 278 -24.62 30.03 107.10
CA VAL A 278 -24.95 30.33 108.50
C VAL A 278 -25.71 29.17 109.14
N TYR A 279 -26.72 28.63 108.46
CA TYR A 279 -27.50 27.48 108.97
C TYR A 279 -26.67 26.20 109.11
N ALA A 280 -25.77 25.91 108.16
CA ALA A 280 -24.88 24.75 108.23
C ALA A 280 -23.92 24.83 109.43
N ARG A 281 -23.45 26.04 109.74
CA ARG A 281 -22.62 26.28 110.94
C ARG A 281 -23.39 25.99 112.22
N ILE A 282 -24.63 26.47 112.31
CA ILE A 282 -25.51 26.23 113.47
C ILE A 282 -25.84 24.73 113.60
N LEU A 283 -26.13 24.03 112.50
CA LEU A 283 -26.41 22.59 112.51
C LEU A 283 -25.21 21.76 112.99
N GLY A 284 -24.00 22.09 112.54
CA GLY A 284 -22.77 21.45 113.02
C GLY A 284 -22.54 21.68 114.51
N GLU A 285 -22.83 22.87 115.04
CA GLU A 285 -22.79 23.12 116.49
C GLU A 285 -23.83 22.29 117.24
N VAL A 286 -25.07 22.18 116.72
CA VAL A 286 -26.12 21.35 117.33
C VAL A 286 -25.75 19.87 117.36
N GLU A 287 -25.20 19.32 116.28
CA GLU A 287 -24.75 17.92 116.25
C GLU A 287 -23.58 17.68 117.21
N ARG A 288 -22.63 18.62 117.29
CA ARG A 288 -21.50 18.52 118.22
C ARG A 288 -21.98 18.53 119.68
N VAL A 289 -22.90 19.45 120.01
CA VAL A 289 -23.53 19.53 121.33
C VAL A 289 -24.34 18.27 121.63
N LYS A 290 -25.08 17.74 120.65
CA LYS A 290 -25.84 16.48 120.81
C LYS A 290 -24.93 15.27 121.01
N GLY A 291 -23.77 15.24 120.34
CA GLY A 291 -22.72 14.25 120.54
C GLY A 291 -22.04 14.36 121.90
N GLU A 292 -21.77 15.58 122.39
CA GLU A 292 -21.26 15.83 123.74
C GLU A 292 -22.26 15.40 124.83
N ILE A 293 -23.56 15.69 124.64
CA ILE A 293 -24.63 15.23 125.55
C ILE A 293 -24.74 13.70 125.55
N GLY A 294 -24.66 13.05 124.38
CA GLY A 294 -24.66 11.59 124.28
C GLY A 294 -23.46 10.94 124.97
N ARG A 295 -22.27 11.55 124.88
CA ARG A 295 -21.06 11.11 125.58
C ARG A 295 -21.14 11.32 127.10
N LEU A 296 -21.86 12.35 127.57
CA LEU A 296 -22.05 12.61 129.01
C LEU A 296 -23.13 11.72 129.66
N GLN A 297 -24.02 11.08 128.89
CA GLN A 297 -25.07 10.18 129.40
C GLN A 297 -24.70 8.69 129.40
N SER A 298 -23.61 8.30 128.73
CA SER A 298 -23.10 6.93 128.69
C SER A 298 -21.73 6.87 129.37
N GLY A 299 -21.73 6.77 130.71
CA GLY A 299 -20.51 6.73 131.51
C GLY A 299 -19.70 5.45 131.30
N ASP A 300 -18.45 5.60 130.84
CA ASP A 300 -17.25 4.98 131.42
C ASP A 300 -16.00 5.66 130.82
N ALA A 301 -15.16 6.22 131.71
CA ALA A 301 -13.79 6.77 131.55
C ALA A 301 -13.45 7.67 130.35
#